data_AF-A0A9D0ZSD2-F1
#
_entry.id   AF-A0A9D0ZSD2-F1
#
_cell.length_a   1.000
_cell.length_b   1.000
_cell.length_c   1.000
_cell.angle_alpha   90.00
_cell.angle_beta   90.00
_cell.angle_gamma   90.00
#
_symmetry.space_group_name_H-M   'P 1'
#
loop_
_entity.id
_entity.type
_entity.pdbx_description
1 polymer ?
#
loop_
_entity_poly.entity_id
_entity_poly.type
_entity_poly.pdbx_seq_one_letter_code
_entity_poly.pdbx_strand_id
1 'polypeptide(L)'
;MALFFKRIYDLRVDNDLLQRDIAKILNVNKNTYPHWEKGMYEIPIDIIDKLANFYNVSIDYITGLSDDKGSFGKRYNLNLIGKRLKEIRVGNKLTQKEMSEITGFGQMNYSRYERGVIVIPFSKLYLIAKRFNVSLDYLMGKSDKVKIMVH
;
A
#
# COMPACT_ATOMS: atom_id res chain seq x y z
N MET A 1 5.03 14.51 -7.22
CA MET A 1 3.69 14.00 -7.59
C MET A 1 3.42 12.75 -6.78
N ALA A 2 2.28 12.63 -6.08
CA ALA A 2 1.94 11.40 -5.38
C ALA A 2 1.41 10.34 -6.36
N LEU A 3 1.28 9.09 -5.91
CA LEU A 3 0.70 8.04 -6.72
C LEU A 3 -0.80 8.29 -6.94
N PHE A 4 -1.26 8.12 -8.16
CA PHE A 4 -2.67 8.11 -8.52
C PHE A 4 -3.12 6.68 -8.78
N PHE A 5 -4.16 6.24 -8.07
CA PHE A 5 -4.75 4.92 -8.21
C PHE A 5 -6.15 5.04 -8.83
N LYS A 6 -6.24 4.82 -10.15
CA LYS A 6 -7.49 4.94 -10.90
C LYS A 6 -8.66 4.16 -10.28
N ARG A 7 -8.39 2.98 -9.73
CA ARG A 7 -9.41 2.11 -9.13
C ARG A 7 -10.09 2.68 -7.89
N ILE A 8 -9.45 3.59 -7.17
CA ILE A 8 -10.11 4.29 -6.05
C ILE A 8 -11.28 5.12 -6.58
N TYR A 9 -11.07 5.83 -7.70
CA TYR A 9 -12.12 6.57 -8.38
C TYR A 9 -13.18 5.63 -8.97
N ASP A 10 -12.76 4.60 -9.70
CA ASP A 10 -13.68 3.66 -10.36
C ASP A 10 -14.60 2.99 -9.33
N LEU A 11 -14.06 2.42 -8.25
CA LEU A 11 -14.83 1.78 -7.19
C LEU A 11 -15.82 2.73 -6.52
N ARG A 12 -15.44 4.01 -6.33
CA ARG A 12 -16.35 5.01 -5.77
C ARG A 12 -17.54 5.26 -6.70
N VAL A 13 -17.27 5.45 -7.99
CA VAL A 13 -18.30 5.73 -8.99
C VAL A 13 -19.22 4.51 -9.19
N ASP A 14 -18.66 3.31 -9.24
CA ASP A 14 -19.41 2.05 -9.38
C ASP A 14 -20.36 1.77 -8.20
N ASN A 15 -20.12 2.40 -7.04
CA ASN A 15 -20.97 2.30 -5.85
C ASN A 15 -21.90 3.51 -5.67
N ASP A 16 -22.00 4.40 -6.67
CA ASP A 16 -22.82 5.62 -6.64
C ASP A 16 -22.48 6.58 -5.46
N LEU A 17 -21.21 6.58 -5.02
CA LEU A 17 -20.76 7.37 -3.87
C LEU A 17 -20.15 8.70 -4.29
N LEU A 18 -20.44 9.76 -3.52
CA LEU A 18 -19.79 11.05 -3.70
C LEU A 18 -18.48 11.09 -2.90
N GLN A 19 -17.55 11.96 -3.30
CA GLN A 19 -16.29 12.17 -2.58
C GLN A 19 -16.50 12.53 -1.10
N ARG A 20 -17.57 13.28 -0.80
CA ARG A 20 -17.96 13.63 0.58
C ARG A 20 -18.42 12.42 1.40
N ASP A 21 -18.97 11.39 0.75
CA ASP A 21 -19.47 10.20 1.44
C ASP A 21 -18.29 9.33 1.85
N ILE A 22 -17.31 9.14 0.96
CA ILE A 22 -16.06 8.45 1.30
C ILE A 22 -15.29 9.21 2.39
N ALA A 23 -15.22 10.54 2.32
CA ALA A 23 -14.58 11.33 3.37
C ALA A 23 -15.22 11.09 4.75
N LYS A 24 -16.56 10.98 4.81
CA LYS A 24 -17.28 10.62 6.05
C LYS A 24 -16.97 9.19 6.50
N ILE A 25 -17.01 8.22 5.59
CA ILE A 25 -16.71 6.81 5.87
C ILE A 25 -15.30 6.65 6.44
N LEU A 26 -14.33 7.38 5.90
CA LEU A 26 -12.94 7.37 6.36
C LEU A 26 -12.68 8.24 7.59
N ASN A 27 -13.68 9.00 8.05
CA ASN A 27 -13.58 10.00 9.11
C ASN A 27 -12.47 11.04 8.87
N VAL A 28 -12.45 11.63 7.67
CA VAL A 28 -11.51 12.69 7.27
C VAL A 28 -12.24 13.94 6.79
N ASN A 29 -11.50 15.04 6.66
CA ASN A 29 -12.06 16.27 6.11
C ASN A 29 -12.56 16.05 4.67
N LYS A 30 -13.73 16.62 4.34
CA LYS A 30 -14.33 16.56 2.99
C LYS A 30 -13.38 16.98 1.87
N ASN A 31 -12.41 17.86 2.16
CA ASN A 31 -11.42 18.32 1.20
C ASN A 31 -10.23 17.35 1.04
N THR A 32 -10.01 16.44 1.98
CA THR A 32 -8.86 15.52 1.96
C THR A 32 -9.00 14.46 0.88
N TYR A 33 -10.15 13.79 0.79
CA TYR A 33 -10.36 12.69 -0.15
C TYR A 33 -10.22 13.07 -1.63
N PRO A 34 -10.76 14.22 -2.11
CA PRO A 34 -10.53 14.68 -3.48
C PRO A 34 -9.05 14.86 -3.84
N HIS A 35 -8.20 15.24 -2.89
CA HIS A 35 -6.77 15.39 -3.14
C HIS A 35 -6.08 14.04 -3.35
N TRP A 36 -6.53 12.99 -2.66
CA TRP A 36 -6.05 11.63 -2.87
C TRP A 36 -6.46 11.09 -4.25
N GLU A 37 -7.72 11.27 -4.64
CA GLU A 37 -8.18 10.89 -5.99
C GLU A 37 -7.46 11.65 -7.09
N LYS A 38 -6.92 12.85 -6.82
CA LYS A 38 -6.15 13.62 -7.80
C LYS A 38 -4.64 13.36 -7.75
N GLY A 39 -4.15 12.50 -6.84
CA GLY A 39 -2.72 12.26 -6.64
C GLY A 39 -1.96 13.51 -6.15
N MET A 40 -2.65 14.46 -5.51
CA MET A 40 -2.04 15.68 -4.96
C MET A 40 -1.29 15.38 -3.65
N TYR A 41 -1.82 14.47 -2.84
CA TYR A 41 -1.19 14.01 -1.59
C TYR A 41 -1.06 12.49 -1.57
N GLU A 42 -0.07 12.01 -0.82
CA GLU A 42 0.10 10.59 -0.55
C GLU A 42 -1.07 10.07 0.30
N ILE A 43 -1.57 8.89 -0.07
CA ILE A 43 -2.61 8.21 0.70
C ILE A 43 -1.93 7.41 1.81
N PRO A 44 -2.29 7.64 3.08
CA PRO A 44 -1.76 6.85 4.20
C PRO A 44 -2.09 5.36 4.10
N ILE A 45 -1.24 4.51 4.69
CA ILE A 45 -1.43 3.05 4.70
C ILE A 45 -2.77 2.65 5.32
N ASP A 46 -3.17 3.29 6.42
CA ASP A 46 -4.43 2.99 7.09
C ASP A 46 -5.65 3.38 6.24
N ILE A 47 -5.54 4.45 5.44
CA ILE A 47 -6.59 4.87 4.53
C ILE A 47 -6.74 3.87 3.37
N ILE A 48 -5.63 3.42 2.79
CA ILE A 48 -5.65 2.37 1.75
C ILE A 48 -6.28 1.09 2.29
N ASP A 49 -5.88 0.65 3.48
CA ASP A 49 -6.46 -0.55 4.12
C ASP A 49 -7.97 -0.39 4.36
N LYS A 50 -8.41 0.77 4.87
CA LYS A 50 -9.83 1.08 5.05
C LYS A 50 -10.61 1.05 3.74
N LEU A 51 -10.08 1.66 2.68
CA LEU A 51 -10.72 1.66 1.36
C LEU A 51 -10.82 0.25 0.79
N ALA A 52 -9.73 -0.53 0.86
CA ALA A 52 -9.70 -1.92 0.40
C ALA A 52 -10.73 -2.78 1.14
N ASN A 53 -10.80 -2.66 2.47
CA ASN A 53 -11.78 -3.38 3.27
C ASN A 53 -13.22 -2.90 3.00
N PHE A 54 -13.44 -1.60 2.81
CA PHE A 54 -14.76 -1.02 2.52
C PHE A 54 -15.33 -1.55 1.19
N TYR A 55 -14.52 -1.56 0.13
CA TYR A 55 -14.92 -2.08 -1.19
C TYR A 55 -14.77 -3.60 -1.31
N ASN A 56 -14.35 -4.28 -0.24
CA ASN A 56 -14.20 -5.72 -0.22
C ASN A 56 -13.24 -6.27 -1.29
N VAL A 57 -12.08 -5.61 -1.44
CA VAL A 57 -11.03 -5.94 -2.41
C VAL A 57 -9.65 -5.99 -1.73
N SER A 58 -8.69 -6.63 -2.39
CA SER A 58 -7.28 -6.67 -2.01
C SER A 58 -6.62 -5.30 -2.19
N ILE A 59 -5.50 -5.08 -1.48
CA ILE A 59 -4.70 -3.88 -1.69
C ILE A 59 -4.01 -3.93 -3.06
N ASP A 60 -3.66 -5.14 -3.52
CA ASP A 60 -3.15 -5.36 -4.87
C ASP A 60 -4.15 -4.90 -5.93
N TYR A 61 -5.44 -5.23 -5.74
CA TYR A 61 -6.49 -4.77 -6.63
C TYR A 61 -6.66 -3.26 -6.56
N ILE A 62 -6.89 -2.66 -5.39
CA ILE A 62 -7.22 -1.22 -5.34
C ILE A 62 -6.09 -0.33 -5.87
N THR A 63 -4.84 -0.82 -5.82
CA THR A 63 -3.66 -0.10 -6.34
C THR A 63 -3.30 -0.44 -7.79
N GLY A 64 -3.97 -1.40 -8.41
CA GLY A 64 -3.71 -1.80 -9.80
C GLY A 64 -2.53 -2.75 -9.97
N LEU A 65 -2.04 -3.40 -8.91
CA LEU A 65 -0.99 -4.41 -8.99
C LEU A 65 -1.49 -5.78 -9.45
N SER A 66 -2.76 -6.11 -9.22
CA SER A 66 -3.40 -7.35 -9.69
C SER A 66 -4.83 -7.09 -10.14
N ASP A 67 -5.32 -7.83 -11.14
CA ASP A 67 -6.73 -7.81 -11.54
C ASP A 67 -7.61 -8.72 -10.66
N ASP A 68 -6.99 -9.56 -9.83
CA ASP A 68 -7.71 -10.38 -8.86
C ASP A 68 -8.12 -9.54 -7.64
N LYS A 69 -9.43 -9.47 -7.38
CA LYS A 69 -9.99 -8.83 -6.18
C LYS A 69 -9.48 -9.46 -4.89
N GLY A 70 -9.01 -10.71 -4.90
CA GLY A 70 -8.32 -11.36 -3.78
C GLY A 70 -9.20 -11.59 -2.54
N SER A 71 -8.54 -11.82 -1.40
CA SER A 71 -9.20 -12.08 -0.10
C SER A 71 -9.09 -10.89 0.84
N PHE A 72 -10.19 -10.56 1.49
CA PHE A 72 -10.41 -9.36 2.30
C PHE A 72 -10.65 -9.70 3.78
N GLY A 73 -10.60 -8.69 4.66
CA GLY A 73 -11.05 -8.82 6.06
C GLY A 73 -9.95 -8.96 7.13
N LYS A 74 -8.68 -9.12 6.75
CA LYS A 74 -7.56 -9.05 7.69
C LYS A 74 -7.02 -7.61 7.76
N ARG A 75 -6.82 -7.08 8.97
CA ARG A 75 -6.11 -5.79 9.15
C ARG A 75 -4.62 -5.95 8.89
N TYR A 76 -3.97 -4.88 8.44
CA TYR A 76 -2.52 -4.85 8.24
C TYR A 76 -1.76 -4.91 9.59
N ASN A 77 -0.50 -5.35 9.55
CA ASN A 77 0.37 -5.46 10.73
C ASN A 77 1.72 -4.76 10.50
N LEU A 78 1.96 -3.69 11.26
CA LEU A 78 3.17 -2.87 11.15
C LEU A 78 4.47 -3.62 11.44
N ASN A 79 4.46 -4.49 12.46
CA ASN A 79 5.63 -5.29 12.82
C ASN A 79 5.96 -6.29 11.71
N LEU A 80 4.93 -6.83 11.06
CA LEU A 80 5.08 -7.77 9.96
C LEU A 80 5.60 -7.09 8.69
N ILE A 81 5.22 -5.83 8.43
CA ILE A 81 5.79 -5.04 7.32
C ILE A 81 7.31 -4.97 7.43
N GLY A 82 7.84 -4.55 8.58
CA GLY A 82 9.29 -4.43 8.78
C GLY A 82 10.01 -5.77 8.58
N LYS A 83 9.45 -6.85 9.12
CA LYS A 83 9.98 -8.21 8.94
C LYS A 83 9.99 -8.63 7.47
N ARG A 84 8.88 -8.44 6.74
CA ARG A 84 8.74 -8.82 5.32
C ARG A 84 9.65 -8.00 4.41
N LEU A 85 9.87 -6.72 4.71
CA LEU A 85 10.86 -5.89 4.02
C LEU A 85 12.27 -6.48 4.15
N LYS A 86 12.64 -6.90 5.36
CA LYS A 86 13.93 -7.55 5.61
C LYS A 86 14.04 -8.89 4.87
N GLU A 87 12.99 -9.70 4.87
CA GLU A 87 12.95 -10.99 4.16
C GLU A 87 13.14 -10.80 2.65
N ILE A 88 12.45 -9.83 2.04
CA ILE A 88 12.61 -9.50 0.61
C ILE A 88 14.04 -9.05 0.32
N ARG A 89 14.59 -8.18 1.15
CA ARG A 89 15.96 -7.69 0.98
C ARG A 89 16.97 -8.83 1.04
N VAL A 90 16.91 -9.67 2.08
CA VAL A 90 17.84 -10.80 2.27
C VAL A 90 17.65 -11.87 1.18
N GLY A 91 16.41 -12.18 0.80
CA GLY A 91 16.11 -13.14 -0.26
C GLY A 91 16.63 -12.71 -1.64
N ASN A 92 16.72 -11.40 -1.89
CA ASN A 92 17.33 -10.82 -3.10
C ASN A 92 18.84 -10.53 -2.94
N LYS A 93 19.47 -10.98 -1.84
CA LYS A 93 20.90 -10.77 -1.53
C LYS A 93 21.32 -9.29 -1.50
N LEU A 94 20.41 -8.41 -1.11
CA LEU A 94 20.66 -6.97 -1.04
C LEU A 94 21.11 -6.55 0.37
N THR A 95 21.99 -5.56 0.42
CA THR A 95 22.37 -4.82 1.62
C THR A 95 21.32 -3.76 1.95
N GLN A 96 21.29 -3.29 3.19
CA GLN A 96 20.40 -2.17 3.57
C GLN A 96 20.72 -0.89 2.77
N LYS A 97 21.97 -0.73 2.34
CA LYS A 97 22.39 0.40 1.51
C LYS A 97 21.78 0.32 0.11
N GLU A 98 21.96 -0.81 -0.59
CA GLU A 98 21.39 -1.00 -1.93
C GLU A 98 19.86 -0.88 -1.93
N MET A 99 19.21 -1.41 -0.89
CA MET A 99 17.76 -1.30 -0.76
C MET A 99 17.28 0.13 -0.47
N SER A 100 18.10 0.92 0.24
CA SER A 100 17.84 2.35 0.45
C SER A 100 17.97 3.16 -0.85
N GLU A 101 18.91 2.79 -1.73
CA GLU A 101 19.09 3.39 -3.05
C GLU A 101 17.89 3.08 -3.96
N ILE A 102 17.39 1.84 -3.96
CA ILE A 102 16.18 1.44 -4.71
C ILE A 102 14.95 2.24 -4.25
N THR A 103 14.81 2.46 -2.95
CA THR A 103 13.65 3.16 -2.38
C THR A 103 13.81 4.68 -2.42
N GLY A 104 15.01 5.20 -2.68
CA GLY A 104 15.34 6.62 -2.64
C GLY A 104 15.28 7.21 -1.23
N PHE A 105 15.64 6.42 -0.21
CA PHE A 105 15.76 6.86 1.18
C PHE A 105 17.20 6.77 1.67
N GLY A 106 17.52 7.51 2.73
CA GLY A 106 18.78 7.29 3.44
C GLY A 106 18.80 5.92 4.15
N GLN A 107 19.96 5.28 4.18
CA GLN A 107 20.18 3.97 4.82
C GLN A 107 19.64 3.89 6.26
N MET A 108 19.75 4.98 7.04
CA MET A 108 19.21 5.07 8.40
C MET A 108 17.69 4.89 8.44
N ASN A 109 16.94 5.50 7.52
CA ASN A 109 15.48 5.36 7.48
C ASN A 109 15.09 3.93 7.14
N TYR A 110 15.79 3.31 6.17
CA TYR A 110 15.49 1.94 5.77
C TYR A 110 15.67 0.93 6.90
N SER A 111 16.76 1.04 7.66
CA SER A 111 17.00 0.22 8.85
C SER A 111 15.93 0.40 9.93
N ARG A 112 15.36 1.61 10.07
CA ARG A 112 14.25 1.86 11.02
C ARG A 112 12.93 1.27 10.53
N TYR A 113 12.67 1.24 9.23
CA TYR A 113 11.51 0.54 8.65
C TYR A 113 11.56 -0.97 8.94
N GLU A 114 12.70 -1.62 8.70
CA GLU A 114 12.84 -3.08 8.95
C GLU A 114 12.60 -3.46 10.42
N ARG A 115 12.96 -2.56 11.35
CA ARG A 115 12.76 -2.76 12.78
C ARG A 115 11.36 -2.38 13.26
N GLY A 116 10.49 -1.84 12.38
CA GLY A 116 9.16 -1.37 12.75
C GLY A 116 9.16 -0.11 13.65
N VAL A 117 10.29 0.62 13.73
CA VAL A 117 10.41 1.83 14.58
C VAL A 117 9.62 2.99 13.97
N ILE A 118 9.57 3.06 12.65
CA ILE A 118 8.80 4.04 11.88
C ILE A 118 8.03 3.32 10.79
N VAL A 119 6.87 3.85 10.42
CA VAL A 119 6.06 3.33 9.32
C VAL A 119 6.64 3.81 7.99
N ILE A 120 6.81 2.89 7.04
CA ILE A 120 7.22 3.24 5.68
C ILE A 120 6.06 3.95 4.96
N PRO A 121 6.30 5.05 4.22
CA PRO A 121 5.26 5.67 3.40
C PRO A 121 4.69 4.67 2.37
N PHE A 122 3.38 4.74 2.12
CA PHE A 122 2.70 3.77 1.24
C PHE A 122 3.27 3.76 -0.17
N SER A 123 3.62 4.94 -0.70
CA SER A 123 4.24 5.09 -2.03
C SER A 123 5.50 4.26 -2.20
N LYS A 124 6.25 4.09 -1.12
CA LYS A 124 7.53 3.38 -1.10
C LYS A 124 7.31 1.89 -0.91
N LEU A 125 6.31 1.52 -0.11
CA LEU A 125 5.84 0.15 -0.05
C LEU A 125 5.36 -0.34 -1.42
N TYR A 126 4.57 0.48 -2.12
CA TYR A 126 4.11 0.23 -3.49
C TYR A 126 5.28 0.09 -4.47
N LEU A 127 6.31 0.95 -4.38
CA LEU A 127 7.50 0.85 -5.21
C LEU A 127 8.24 -0.48 -5.00
N ILE A 128 8.39 -0.91 -3.74
CA ILE A 128 9.01 -2.20 -3.40
C ILE A 128 8.16 -3.35 -3.97
N ALA A 129 6.85 -3.30 -3.78
CA ALA A 129 5.90 -4.28 -4.32
C ALA A 129 6.09 -4.47 -5.83
N LYS A 130 6.07 -3.35 -6.56
CA LYS A 130 6.26 -3.32 -8.01
C LYS A 130 7.64 -3.79 -8.44
N ARG A 131 8.71 -3.40 -7.72
CA ARG A 131 10.10 -3.73 -8.09
C ARG A 131 10.42 -5.22 -7.93
N PHE A 132 9.92 -5.83 -6.85
CA PHE A 132 10.21 -7.23 -6.52
C PHE A 132 9.08 -8.19 -6.91
N ASN A 133 8.04 -7.69 -7.58
CA ASN A 133 6.86 -8.46 -7.96
C ASN A 133 6.23 -9.22 -6.78
N VAL A 134 6.05 -8.51 -5.66
CA VAL A 134 5.47 -9.03 -4.43
C VAL A 134 4.13 -8.37 -4.14
N SER A 135 3.21 -9.13 -3.55
CA SER A 135 1.89 -8.65 -3.17
C SER A 135 2.00 -7.59 -2.07
N LEU A 136 1.22 -6.51 -2.20
CA LEU A 136 1.01 -5.53 -1.13
C LEU A 136 0.24 -6.13 0.04
N ASP A 137 -0.72 -7.02 -0.21
CA ASP A 137 -1.38 -7.75 0.89
C ASP A 137 -0.37 -8.60 1.66
N TYR A 138 0.60 -9.21 0.97
CA TYR A 138 1.74 -9.83 1.64
C TYR A 138 2.56 -8.78 2.39
N LEU A 139 3.10 -7.76 1.74
CA LEU A 139 3.93 -6.78 2.44
C LEU A 139 3.25 -6.19 3.69
N MET A 140 1.94 -5.92 3.62
CA MET A 140 1.15 -5.33 4.69
C MET A 140 0.68 -6.32 5.77
N GLY A 141 0.95 -7.62 5.64
CA GLY A 141 0.56 -8.60 6.65
C GLY A 141 -0.86 -9.15 6.51
N LYS A 142 -1.54 -8.89 5.40
CA LYS A 142 -2.93 -9.33 5.14
C LYS A 142 -3.01 -10.71 4.50
N SER A 143 -1.95 -11.15 3.81
CA SER A 143 -1.89 -12.44 3.12
C SER A 143 -0.53 -13.11 3.31
N ASP A 144 -0.46 -14.43 3.20
CA ASP A 144 0.81 -15.17 3.16
C ASP A 144 1.27 -15.46 1.71
N LYS A 145 0.46 -15.09 0.71
CA LYS A 145 0.80 -15.21 -0.71
C LYS A 145 1.81 -14.14 -1.13
N VAL A 146 3.08 -14.53 -1.26
CA VAL A 146 4.20 -13.59 -1.50
C VAL A 146 4.10 -12.85 -2.83
N LYS A 147 3.76 -13.55 -3.92
CA LYS A 147 3.78 -12.99 -5.28
C LYS A 147 2.39 -12.53 -5.72
N ILE A 148 2.39 -11.51 -6.57
CA ILE A 148 1.20 -11.06 -7.30
C ILE A 148 0.77 -12.21 -8.23
N MET A 149 -0.51 -12.56 -8.21
CA MET A 149 -1.09 -13.45 -9.21
C MET A 149 -1.30 -12.62 -10.47
N VAL A 150 -0.42 -12.82 -11.46
CA VAL A 150 -0.54 -12.26 -12.81
C VAL A 150 -0.99 -13.42 -13.69
N HIS A 151 -2.17 -13.33 -14.27
CA HIS A 151 -2.60 -14.23 -15.34
C HIS A 151 -2.25 -13.59 -16.68
#